data_AF-A0A849QFM9-F1
#
_entry.id   AF-A0A849QFM9-F1
#
_cell.length_a   1.000
_cell.length_b   1.000
_cell.length_c   1.000
_cell.angle_alpha   90.00
_cell.angle_beta   90.00
_cell.angle_gamma   90.00
#
_symmetry.space_group_name_H-M   'P 1'
#
loop_
_entity.id
_entity.type
_entity.pdbx_description
1 polymer ?
#
loop_
_entity_poly.entity_id
_entity_poly.type
_entity_poly.pdbx_seq_one_letter_code
_entity_poly.pdbx_strand_id
1 'polypeptide(L)'
;MREKLVRDRIPEIIRSKGTQPTVRTASEDELDLLMRTKIVEEAEELLSSGETEEIADIIEVIDALIQLRGLDRSKLEQLRAEKNQARGGFKRGYVLLLDDSEHHT
;
A
#
# COMPACT_ATOMS: atom_id res chain seq x y z
N MET A 1 7.05 -1.47 -20.98
CA MET A 1 6.64 -0.14 -20.47
C MET A 1 6.38 -0.30 -18.99
N ARG A 2 6.84 0.62 -18.14
CA ARG A 2 6.50 0.61 -16.71
C ARG A 2 5.12 1.27 -16.58
N GLU A 3 4.14 0.54 -16.05
CA GLU A 3 2.80 1.05 -15.77
C GLU A 3 2.65 1.22 -14.25
N LYS A 4 1.84 2.19 -13.83
CA LYS A 4 1.48 2.37 -12.43
C LYS A 4 0.04 2.83 -12.29
N LEU A 5 -0.60 2.43 -11.19
CA LEU A 5 -1.93 2.89 -10.83
C LEU A 5 -1.83 4.34 -10.32
N VAL A 6 -2.73 5.19 -10.76
CA VAL A 6 -2.78 6.61 -10.38
C VAL A 6 -4.17 6.99 -9.92
N ARG A 7 -4.28 8.02 -9.07
CA ARG A 7 -5.58 8.59 -8.68
C ARG A 7 -6.31 9.15 -9.92
N ASP A 8 -7.64 9.12 -9.89
CA ASP A 8 -8.51 9.43 -11.04
C ASP A 8 -8.24 10.80 -11.69
N ARG A 9 -7.85 11.79 -10.90
CA ARG A 9 -7.59 13.15 -11.40
C ARG A 9 -6.17 13.36 -11.94
N ILE A 10 -5.26 12.41 -11.76
CA ILE A 10 -3.86 12.55 -12.23
C ILE A 10 -3.78 12.75 -13.75
N PRO A 11 -4.52 12.00 -14.59
CA PRO A 11 -4.52 12.26 -16.03
C PRO A 11 -4.97 13.68 -16.39
N GLU A 12 -5.96 14.23 -15.70
CA GLU A 12 -6.46 15.59 -15.91
C GLU A 12 -5.43 16.65 -15.49
N ILE A 13 -4.77 16.44 -14.34
CA ILE A 13 -3.71 17.31 -13.84
C ILE A 13 -2.50 17.31 -14.79
N ILE A 14 -2.15 16.17 -15.39
CA ILE A 14 -1.05 16.12 -16.38
C ILE A 14 -1.44 16.89 -17.66
N ARG A 15 -2.70 16.74 -18.12
CA ARG A 15 -3.23 17.49 -19.27
C ARG A 15 -3.25 18.99 -19.04
N SER A 16 -3.63 19.45 -17.85
CA SER A 16 -3.64 20.89 -17.53
C SER A 16 -2.24 21.51 -17.50
N LYS A 17 -1.20 20.70 -17.27
CA LYS A 17 0.21 21.08 -17.39
C LYS A 17 0.76 21.01 -18.83
N GLY A 18 -0.10 20.80 -19.83
CA GLY A 18 0.26 20.80 -21.25
C GLY A 18 0.88 19.49 -21.75
N THR A 19 0.85 18.41 -20.95
CA THR A 19 1.35 17.08 -21.35
C THR A 19 0.18 16.13 -21.64
N GLN A 20 0.31 15.21 -22.59
CA GLN A 20 -0.74 14.25 -22.91
C GLN A 20 -0.40 12.85 -22.38
N PRO A 21 -0.99 12.39 -21.27
CA PRO A 21 -0.70 11.06 -20.72
C PRO A 21 -1.44 9.97 -21.51
N THR A 22 -0.76 8.85 -21.77
CA THR A 22 -1.40 7.60 -22.20
C THR A 22 -2.00 6.90 -20.98
N VAL A 23 -3.29 6.61 -21.01
CA VAL A 23 -4.00 5.96 -19.91
C VAL A 23 -4.82 4.78 -20.43
N ARG A 24 -4.95 3.75 -19.60
CA ARG A 24 -5.89 2.64 -19.79
C ARG A 24 -6.60 2.38 -18.47
N THR A 25 -7.78 1.78 -18.53
CA THR A 25 -8.50 1.33 -17.34
C THR A 25 -8.10 -0.10 -17.03
N ALA A 26 -7.95 -0.41 -15.75
CA ALA A 26 -7.68 -1.76 -15.28
C ALA A 26 -8.94 -2.65 -15.41
N SER A 27 -8.79 -3.91 -15.80
CA SER A 27 -9.80 -4.95 -15.56
C SER A 27 -9.94 -5.24 -14.06
N GLU A 28 -11.05 -5.89 -13.67
CA GLU A 28 -11.28 -6.27 -12.27
C GLU A 28 -10.16 -7.18 -11.73
N ASP A 29 -9.73 -8.17 -12.54
CA ASP A 29 -8.69 -9.14 -12.17
C ASP A 29 -7.32 -8.47 -11.97
N GLU A 30 -6.98 -7.47 -12.78
CA GLU A 30 -5.69 -6.79 -12.66
C GLU A 30 -5.70 -5.69 -11.59
N LEU A 31 -6.86 -5.11 -11.29
CA LEU A 31 -6.97 -4.01 -10.33
C LEU A 31 -6.54 -4.44 -8.93
N ASP A 32 -6.86 -5.66 -8.50
CA ASP A 32 -6.41 -6.19 -7.21
C ASP A 32 -4.87 -6.28 -7.13
N LEU A 33 -4.23 -6.72 -8.21
CA LEU A 33 -2.77 -6.79 -8.28
C LEU A 33 -2.17 -5.38 -8.30
N LEU A 34 -2.72 -4.47 -9.12
CA LEU A 34 -2.25 -3.09 -9.23
C LEU A 34 -2.37 -2.32 -7.91
N MET A 35 -3.45 -2.50 -7.15
CA MET A 35 -3.63 -1.92 -5.82
C MET A 35 -2.55 -2.43 -4.84
N ARG A 36 -2.26 -3.74 -4.85
CA ARG A 36 -1.19 -4.31 -4.01
C ARG A 36 0.19 -3.81 -4.41
N THR A 37 0.46 -3.69 -5.70
CA THR A 37 1.71 -3.08 -6.19
C THR A 37 1.80 -1.62 -5.78
N LYS A 38 0.69 -0.87 -5.84
CA LYS A 38 0.66 0.53 -5.43
C LYS A 38 0.93 0.71 -3.93
N ILE A 39 0.42 -0.17 -3.06
CA ILE A 39 0.80 -0.21 -1.62
C ILE A 39 2.32 -0.31 -1.44
N VAL A 40 2.99 -1.16 -2.25
CA VAL A 40 4.45 -1.32 -2.17
C VAL A 40 5.17 -0.07 -2.69
N GLU A 41 4.70 0.53 -3.79
CA GLU A 41 5.24 1.80 -4.31
C GLU A 41 5.20 2.90 -3.24
N GLU A 42 4.06 3.16 -2.62
CA GLU A 42 3.96 4.23 -1.60
C GLU A 42 4.75 3.87 -0.33
N ALA A 43 4.90 2.58 0.01
CA ALA A 43 5.72 2.16 1.14
C ALA A 43 7.23 2.35 0.86
N GLU A 44 7.67 2.14 -0.38
CA GLU A 44 9.03 2.46 -0.83
C GLU A 44 9.27 3.98 -0.83
N GLU A 45 8.27 4.77 -1.26
CA GLU A 45 8.32 6.23 -1.21
C GLU A 45 8.38 6.73 0.25
N LEU A 46 7.54 6.20 1.15
CA LEU A 46 7.59 6.47 2.59
C LEU A 46 8.94 6.10 3.20
N LEU A 47 9.53 4.97 2.83
CA LEU A 47 10.84 4.56 3.32
C LEU A 47 11.93 5.53 2.87
N SER A 48 11.81 6.09 1.65
CA SER A 48 12.79 7.02 1.10
C SER A 48 12.61 8.45 1.61
N SER A 49 11.38 8.95 1.74
CA SER A 49 11.09 10.36 2.04
C SER A 49 10.79 10.60 3.53
N GLY A 50 10.15 9.63 4.20
CA GLY A 50 9.60 9.79 5.55
C GLY A 50 8.42 10.76 5.64
N GLU A 51 7.85 11.19 4.51
CA GLU A 51 6.81 12.22 4.46
C GLU A 51 5.44 11.68 4.90
N THR A 52 4.65 12.54 5.54
CA THR A 52 3.30 12.18 6.01
C THR A 52 2.31 12.00 4.84
N GLU A 53 2.59 12.60 3.69
CA GLU A 53 1.79 12.44 2.47
C GLU A 53 1.75 10.97 2.03
N GLU A 54 2.90 10.29 2.07
CA GLU A 54 2.99 8.86 1.72
C GLU A 54 2.19 7.96 2.66
N ILE A 55 2.10 8.31 3.95
CA ILE A 55 1.23 7.60 4.90
C ILE A 55 -0.24 7.75 4.49
N ALA A 56 -0.64 8.95 4.04
CA ALA A 56 -2.00 9.20 3.59
C ALA A 56 -2.32 8.43 2.29
N ASP A 57 -1.36 8.34 1.36
CA ASP A 57 -1.48 7.55 0.15
C ASP A 57 -1.59 6.05 0.44
N ILE A 58 -0.77 5.51 1.36
CA ILE A 58 -0.88 4.11 1.84
C ILE A 58 -2.28 3.83 2.41
N ILE A 59 -2.82 4.74 3.23
CA ILE A 59 -4.16 4.57 3.81
C ILE A 59 -5.23 4.53 2.72
N GLU A 60 -5.16 5.46 1.75
CA GLU A 60 -6.11 5.52 0.64
C GLU A 60 -6.14 4.21 -0.16
N VAL A 61 -4.97 3.70 -0.54
CA VAL A 61 -4.90 2.47 -1.36
C VAL A 61 -5.33 1.23 -0.56
N ILE A 62 -5.09 1.18 0.75
CA ILE A 62 -5.60 0.10 1.62
C ILE A 62 -7.13 0.18 1.69
N ASP A 63 -7.71 1.35 1.92
CA ASP A 63 -9.16 1.52 1.99
C ASP A 63 -9.84 1.19 0.64
N ALA A 64 -9.21 1.55 -0.48
CA ALA A 64 -9.67 1.15 -1.82
C ALA A 64 -9.61 -0.37 -2.03
N LEU A 65 -8.54 -1.04 -1.57
CA LEU A 65 -8.41 -2.49 -1.66
C LEU A 65 -9.44 -3.24 -0.80
N ILE A 66 -9.76 -2.70 0.39
CA ILE A 66 -10.82 -3.23 1.27
C ILE A 66 -12.17 -3.19 0.55
N GLN A 67 -12.50 -2.07 -0.08
CA GLN A 67 -13.73 -1.91 -0.85
C GLN A 67 -13.77 -2.85 -2.06
N LEU A 68 -12.68 -2.91 -2.84
CA LEU A 68 -12.57 -3.78 -4.01
C LEU A 68 -12.84 -5.25 -3.67
N ARG A 69 -12.34 -5.71 -2.51
CA ARG A 69 -12.49 -7.09 -2.05
C ARG A 69 -13.79 -7.34 -1.28
N GLY A 70 -14.62 -6.32 -1.08
CA GLY A 70 -15.84 -6.43 -0.26
C GLY A 70 -15.56 -6.83 1.19
N LEU A 71 -14.41 -6.43 1.75
CA LEU A 71 -14.02 -6.79 3.10
C LEU A 71 -14.76 -5.95 4.14
N ASP A 72 -15.19 -6.59 5.22
CA ASP A 72 -15.77 -5.90 6.37
C ASP A 72 -14.66 -5.21 7.18
N ARG A 73 -14.69 -3.88 7.19
CA ARG A 73 -13.74 -3.05 7.93
C ARG A 73 -13.77 -3.33 9.44
N SER A 74 -14.93 -3.62 10.01
CA SER A 74 -15.05 -3.97 11.42
C SER A 74 -14.34 -5.29 11.74
N LYS A 75 -14.41 -6.26 10.81
CA LYS A 75 -13.72 -7.54 10.96
C LYS A 75 -12.21 -7.39 10.84
N LEU A 76 -11.74 -6.53 9.95
CA LEU A 76 -10.31 -6.21 9.83
C LEU A 76 -9.77 -5.53 11.08
N GLU A 77 -10.52 -4.58 11.65
CA GLU A 77 -10.15 -3.94 12.91
C GLU A 77 -10.16 -4.91 14.09
N GLN A 78 -11.13 -5.84 14.14
CA GLN A 78 -11.15 -6.90 15.13
C GLN A 78 -9.87 -7.76 15.02
N LEU A 79 -9.51 -8.19 13.81
CA LEU A 79 -8.30 -8.97 13.57
C LEU A 79 -7.02 -8.22 13.96
N ARG A 80 -6.96 -6.90 13.69
CA ARG A 80 -5.85 -6.04 14.09
C ARG A 80 -5.75 -5.92 15.62
N ALA A 81 -6.88 -5.75 16.31
CA ALA A 81 -6.95 -5.68 17.77
C ALA A 81 -6.54 -7.00 18.43
N GLU A 82 -7.03 -8.14 17.94
CA GLU A 82 -6.67 -9.48 18.41
C GLU A 82 -5.15 -9.73 18.28
N LYS A 83 -4.54 -9.36 17.15
CA LYS A 83 -3.08 -9.45 16.97
C LYS A 83 -2.32 -8.56 17.96
N ASN A 84 -2.76 -7.34 18.17
CA ASN A 84 -2.13 -6.41 19.12
C ASN A 84 -2.28 -6.90 20.57
N GLN A 85 -3.39 -7.54 20.94
CA GLN A 85 -3.58 -8.14 22.25
C GLN A 85 -2.68 -9.38 22.43
N ALA A 86 -2.59 -10.25 21.42
CA ALA A 86 -1.84 -11.50 21.49
C ALA A 86 -0.32 -11.31 21.42
N ARG A 87 0.16 -10.29 20.67
CA ARG A 87 1.59 -10.11 20.33
C ARG A 87 2.16 -8.76 20.77
N GLY A 88 1.32 -7.86 21.27
CA GLY A 88 1.68 -6.47 21.46
C GLY A 88 1.71 -5.68 20.14
N GLY A 89 2.06 -4.40 20.26
CA GLY A 89 2.28 -3.50 19.13
C GLY A 89 3.71 -2.95 19.14
N PHE A 90 4.01 -2.04 18.23
CA PHE A 90 5.37 -1.55 18.01
C PHE A 90 5.84 -0.48 19.02
N LYS A 91 5.11 -0.25 20.13
CA LYS A 91 5.41 0.82 21.12
C LYS A 91 6.78 0.70 21.78
N ARG A 92 7.30 -0.52 21.93
CA ARG A 92 8.62 -0.78 22.54
C ARG A 92 9.77 -0.63 21.55
N GLY A 93 9.51 -0.66 20.24
CA GLY A 93 10.53 -0.54 19.20
C GLY A 93 11.56 -1.68 19.19
N TYR A 94 11.16 -2.91 19.54
CA TYR A 94 12.08 -4.05 19.49
C TYR A 94 12.46 -4.38 18.04
N VAL A 95 13.75 -4.57 17.82
CA VAL A 95 14.33 -5.05 16.56
C VAL A 95 14.97 -6.40 16.84
N LEU A 96 14.53 -7.43 16.11
CA LEU A 96 15.13 -8.77 16.20
C LEU A 96 16.37 -8.80 15.32
N LEU A 97 17.53 -9.09 15.90
CA LEU A 97 18.75 -9.36 15.16
C LEU A 97 18.74 -10.84 14.75
N LEU A 98 18.87 -11.09 13.45
CA LEU A 98 18.98 -12.43 12.89
C LEU A 98 20.46 -12.66 12.58
N ASP A 99 21.03 -13.73 13.13
CA ASP A 99 22.37 -14.17 12.72
C ASP A 99 22.22 -14.93 11.38
N ASP A 100 23.07 -14.61 10.40
CA ASP A 100 23.11 -15.28 9.09
C ASP A 100 23.58 -16.77 9.17
N SER A 101 23.64 -17.36 10.37
CA SER A 101 24.25 -18.65 10.66
C SER A 101 23.29 -19.83 10.77
N GLU A 102 21.99 -19.67 10.42
CA GLU A 102 21.08 -20.82 10.26
C GLU A 102 20.97 -21.29 8.80
N HIS A 103 22.12 -21.69 8.25
CA HIS A 103 22.19 -22.78 7.28
C HIS A 103 23.19 -23.81 7.82
N HIS A 104 22.98 -25.09 7.49
CA HIS A 104 23.64 -26.32 7.98
C HIS A 104 22.93 -26.90 9.23
N THR A 105 22.02 -27.88 9.11
CA THR A 105 22.06 -29.12 8.33
C THR A 105 20.65 -29.61 8.00
#